data_AF-A0A920DS80-F1
#
_entry.id   AF-A0A920DS80-F1
#
_cell.length_a   1.000
_cell.length_b   1.000
_cell.length_c   1.000
_cell.angle_alpha   90.00
_cell.angle_beta   90.00
_cell.angle_gamma   90.00
#
_symmetry.space_group_name_H-M   'P 1'
#
loop_
_entity.id
_entity.type
_entity.pdbx_description
1 polymer ?
#
loop_
_entity_poly.entity_id
_entity_poly.type
_entity_poly.pdbx_seq_one_letter_code
_entity_poly.pdbx_strand_id
1 'polypeptide(L)'
;MIDVYTTNLINISAKTNDALQSSSTHSRPAPTAYIIPKTKKDLVDKLQVLGLHVDELSKDKKLEVDAYYVNELEREDFKYEGVFRQYVKTQTDMIIKDFEMGDYIISMKQKNSALAIEVLEPEAPNSFISFGLIKTELNHELPIYRYYEKMHFSKILLVVYLLSNLVDTNSYGQSTSSYEFGSGLHFESSDQNYQFDLGGLLLPYISYESINDETVNMFYGSKRTFFTSKPILKKKMFRLIF
;
A
#
# COMPACT_ATOMS: atom_id res chain seq x y z
N MET A 1 -40.53 7.15 11.73
CA MET A 1 -41.11 8.43 11.27
C MET A 1 -42.52 8.53 11.84
N ILE A 2 -43.05 9.72 12.07
CA ILE A 2 -44.45 9.89 12.50
C ILE A 2 -45.26 10.23 11.25
N ASP A 3 -46.36 9.52 11.03
CA ASP A 3 -47.33 9.87 9.98
C ASP A 3 -47.95 11.24 10.30
N VAL A 4 -47.83 12.20 9.39
CA VAL A 4 -48.36 13.56 9.59
C VAL A 4 -49.89 13.56 9.63
N TYR A 5 -50.56 12.56 9.06
CA TYR A 5 -52.02 12.49 8.98
C TYR A 5 -52.64 11.60 10.05
N THR A 6 -52.01 10.46 10.34
CA THR A 6 -52.55 9.50 11.31
C THR A 6 -51.92 9.61 12.69
N THR A 7 -50.85 10.41 12.84
CA THR A 7 -50.05 10.60 14.08
C THR A 7 -49.48 9.30 14.64
N ASN A 8 -49.53 8.21 13.88
CA ASN A 8 -49.00 6.92 14.27
C ASN A 8 -47.51 6.83 13.95
N LEU A 9 -46.80 6.04 14.75
CA LEU A 9 -45.42 5.68 14.47
C LEU A 9 -45.37 4.74 13.27
N ILE A 10 -44.77 5.19 12.18
CA ILE A 10 -44.47 4.37 11.01
C ILE A 10 -43.00 3.98 11.06
N ASN A 11 -42.76 2.67 11.07
CA ASN A 11 -41.44 2.10 10.80
C ASN A 11 -41.23 2.04 9.30
N ILE A 12 -40.36 2.91 8.80
CA ILE A 12 -39.94 2.90 7.40
C ILE A 12 -38.60 2.16 7.35
N SER A 13 -38.57 1.05 6.63
CA SER A 13 -37.32 0.36 6.34
C SER A 13 -36.59 1.15 5.25
N ALA A 14 -35.51 1.84 5.62
CA ALA A 14 -34.62 2.49 4.67
C ALA A 14 -33.45 1.56 4.37
N LYS A 15 -33.14 1.36 3.08
CA LYS A 15 -31.93 0.65 2.67
C LYS A 15 -30.73 1.55 2.99
N THR A 16 -29.93 1.17 3.99
CA THR A 16 -28.70 1.88 4.35
C THR A 16 -27.49 1.10 3.85
N ASN A 17 -26.50 1.78 3.28
CA ASN A 17 -25.20 1.18 2.99
C ASN A 17 -24.32 1.34 4.23
N ASP A 18 -24.05 0.26 4.95
CA ASP A 18 -23.14 0.27 6.10
C ASP A 18 -21.70 -0.01 5.65
N ALA A 19 -20.87 1.04 5.65
CA ALA A 19 -19.48 0.94 5.24
C ALA A 19 -18.65 0.00 6.15
N LEU A 20 -19.08 -0.20 7.41
CA LEU A 20 -18.37 -1.07 8.36
C LEU A 20 -18.52 -2.56 8.00
N GLN A 21 -19.54 -2.91 7.21
CA GLN A 21 -19.80 -4.27 6.72
C GLN A 21 -19.29 -4.48 5.28
N SER A 22 -18.50 -3.55 4.75
CA SER A 22 -17.94 -3.66 3.41
C SER A 22 -16.91 -4.78 3.34
N SER A 23 -17.02 -5.64 2.33
CA SER A 23 -16.05 -6.68 2.01
C SER A 23 -15.56 -6.51 0.58
N SER A 24 -14.29 -6.83 0.34
CA SER A 24 -13.67 -6.75 -0.99
C SER A 24 -14.28 -7.80 -1.91
N THR A 25 -14.94 -7.37 -2.99
CA THR A 25 -15.45 -8.28 -4.03
C THR A 25 -14.34 -8.79 -4.94
N HIS A 26 -13.29 -7.98 -5.16
CA HIS A 26 -12.15 -8.32 -6.02
C HIS A 26 -10.86 -7.69 -5.48
N SER A 27 -9.75 -8.42 -5.52
CA SER A 27 -8.46 -7.95 -5.01
C SER A 27 -7.32 -8.39 -5.93
N ARG A 28 -6.36 -7.49 -6.15
CA ARG A 28 -5.16 -7.72 -6.98
C ARG A 28 -3.93 -7.12 -6.28
N PRO A 29 -2.74 -7.73 -6.41
CA PRO A 29 -1.50 -7.19 -5.83
C PRO A 29 -1.10 -5.90 -6.55
N ALA A 30 -0.79 -4.83 -5.81
CA ALA A 30 -0.39 -3.56 -6.44
C ALA A 30 0.83 -3.74 -7.38
N PRO A 31 0.79 -3.16 -8.60
CA PRO A 31 1.92 -3.25 -9.52
C PRO A 31 3.09 -2.39 -9.04
N THR A 32 4.27 -2.61 -9.62
CA THR A 32 5.41 -1.71 -9.39
C THR A 32 5.29 -0.42 -10.19
N ALA A 33 4.73 -0.51 -11.39
CA ALA A 33 4.42 0.64 -12.24
C ALA A 33 3.28 0.31 -13.21
N TYR A 34 2.59 1.34 -13.69
CA TYR A 34 1.75 1.23 -14.89
C TYR A 34 2.52 1.73 -16.10
N ILE A 35 2.27 1.12 -17.26
CA ILE A 35 2.83 1.56 -18.55
C ILE A 35 1.67 1.86 -19.50
N ILE A 36 1.75 3.02 -20.17
CA ILE A 36 0.70 3.52 -21.06
C ILE A 36 1.33 3.90 -22.40
N PRO A 37 0.82 3.43 -23.54
CA PRO A 37 1.37 3.77 -24.85
C PRO A 37 1.35 5.28 -25.11
N LYS A 38 2.36 5.79 -25.81
CA LYS A 38 2.47 7.22 -26.19
C LYS A 38 1.29 7.75 -26.99
N THR A 39 0.55 6.86 -27.66
CA THR A 39 -0.68 7.18 -28.40
C THR A 39 -1.83 7.67 -27.49
N LYS A 40 -1.72 7.46 -26.17
CA LYS A 40 -2.71 7.88 -25.17
C LYS A 40 -2.29 9.13 -24.40
N LYS A 41 -1.67 10.09 -25.09
CA LYS A 41 -1.23 11.36 -24.50
C LYS A 41 -2.33 12.09 -23.72
N ASP A 42 -3.55 12.17 -24.25
CA ASP A 42 -4.68 12.83 -23.59
C ASP A 42 -5.00 12.24 -22.21
N LEU A 43 -4.79 10.93 -22.05
CA LEU A 43 -4.96 10.24 -20.77
C LEU A 43 -3.89 10.66 -19.77
N VAL A 44 -2.64 10.73 -20.24
CA VAL A 44 -1.48 11.09 -19.42
C VAL A 44 -1.52 12.55 -18.98
N ASP A 45 -1.95 13.45 -19.86
CA ASP A 45 -2.13 14.85 -19.51
C ASP A 45 -3.17 14.99 -18.37
N LYS A 46 -4.24 14.19 -18.37
CA LYS A 46 -5.20 14.12 -17.25
C LYS A 46 -4.58 13.55 -15.98
N LEU A 47 -3.77 12.49 -16.05
CA LEU A 47 -3.06 11.95 -14.88
C LEU A 47 -2.16 13.00 -14.24
N GLN A 48 -1.44 13.78 -15.05
CA GLN A 48 -0.58 14.85 -14.56
C GLN A 48 -1.39 15.98 -13.90
N VAL A 49 -2.53 16.37 -14.48
CA VAL A 49 -3.46 17.34 -13.85
C VAL A 49 -3.98 16.84 -12.51
N LEU A 50 -4.25 15.54 -12.40
CA LEU A 50 -4.64 14.89 -11.15
C LEU A 50 -3.49 14.77 -10.13
N GLY A 51 -2.27 15.17 -10.50
CA GLY A 51 -1.11 15.22 -9.63
C GLY A 51 -0.28 13.95 -9.60
N LEU A 52 -0.42 13.06 -10.60
CA LEU A 52 0.46 11.92 -10.77
C LEU A 52 1.75 12.33 -11.49
N HIS A 53 2.87 11.86 -10.98
CA HIS A 53 4.13 11.92 -11.69
C HIS A 53 4.18 10.82 -12.75
N VAL A 54 4.50 11.21 -13.99
CA VAL A 54 4.57 10.33 -15.15
C VAL A 54 5.92 10.54 -15.81
N ASP A 55 6.68 9.46 -15.95
CA ASP A 55 7.95 9.40 -16.66
C ASP A 55 7.74 8.88 -18.09
N GLU A 56 8.74 9.06 -18.95
CA GLU A 56 8.75 8.51 -20.31
C GLU A 56 9.88 7.48 -20.47
N LEU A 57 9.65 6.46 -21.29
CA LEU A 57 10.67 5.50 -21.67
C LEU A 57 11.74 6.17 -22.54
N SER A 58 12.98 6.15 -22.05
CA SER A 58 14.13 6.71 -22.76
C SER A 58 14.63 5.86 -23.94
N LYS A 59 14.14 4.63 -24.07
CA LYS A 59 14.51 3.67 -25.12
C LYS A 59 13.45 2.58 -25.22
N ASP A 60 13.40 1.93 -26.38
CA ASP A 60 12.58 0.75 -26.59
C ASP A 60 12.94 -0.36 -25.60
N LYS A 61 11.93 -1.03 -25.07
CA LYS A 61 12.09 -2.14 -24.11
C LYS A 61 11.07 -3.21 -24.38
N LYS A 62 11.52 -4.46 -24.32
CA LYS A 62 10.65 -5.64 -24.27
C LYS A 62 10.46 -6.01 -22.80
N LEU A 63 9.23 -5.91 -22.29
CA LEU A 63 8.91 -6.13 -20.88
C LEU A 63 7.82 -7.20 -20.75
N GLU A 64 7.94 -8.02 -19.71
CA GLU A 64 6.85 -8.88 -19.27
C GLU A 64 5.92 -8.05 -18.40
N VAL A 65 4.65 -7.97 -18.79
CA VAL A 65 3.62 -7.14 -18.17
C VAL A 65 2.33 -7.93 -18.04
N ASP A 66 1.50 -7.52 -17.10
CA ASP A 66 0.17 -8.06 -16.90
C ASP A 66 -0.84 -7.14 -17.64
N ALA A 67 -1.52 -7.69 -18.63
CA ALA A 67 -2.40 -6.98 -19.56
C ALA A 67 -3.87 -7.32 -19.29
N TYR A 68 -4.75 -6.34 -19.42
CA TYR A 68 -6.18 -6.51 -19.19
C TYR A 68 -6.93 -6.85 -20.48
N TYR A 69 -7.79 -7.86 -20.42
CA TYR A 69 -8.74 -8.24 -21.46
C TYR A 69 -10.17 -8.12 -20.93
N VAL A 70 -11.02 -7.37 -21.64
CA VAL A 70 -12.41 -7.11 -21.23
C VAL A 70 -13.26 -8.34 -21.50
N ASN A 71 -13.82 -8.96 -20.45
CA ASN A 71 -14.67 -10.15 -20.58
C ASN A 71 -16.17 -9.85 -20.45
N GLU A 72 -16.53 -8.77 -19.73
CA GLU A 72 -17.89 -8.26 -19.62
C GLU A 72 -17.86 -6.74 -19.76
N LEU A 73 -18.87 -6.18 -20.41
CA LEU A 73 -19.04 -4.74 -20.60
C LEU A 73 -20.53 -4.41 -20.57
N GLU A 74 -20.92 -3.61 -19.59
CA GLU A 74 -22.26 -3.05 -19.44
C GLU A 74 -22.16 -1.53 -19.50
N ARG A 75 -23.19 -0.85 -20.03
CA ARG A 75 -23.26 0.61 -20.08
C ARG A 75 -24.56 1.07 -19.45
N GLU A 76 -24.49 2.13 -18.63
CA GLU A 76 -25.67 2.72 -18.03
C GLU A 76 -26.57 3.36 -19.09
N ASP A 77 -27.88 3.20 -18.95
CA ASP A 77 -28.88 3.81 -19.83
C ASP A 77 -29.05 5.32 -19.58
N PHE A 78 -28.56 5.82 -18.44
CA PHE A 78 -28.67 7.20 -18.02
C PHE A 78 -27.31 7.81 -17.75
N LYS A 79 -27.21 9.13 -17.92
CA LYS A 79 -25.96 9.86 -17.69
C LYS A 79 -25.76 10.11 -16.19
N TYR A 80 -24.60 9.72 -15.69
CA TYR A 80 -24.06 10.15 -14.40
C TYR A 80 -23.00 11.22 -14.67
N GLU A 81 -23.14 12.41 -14.07
CA GLU A 81 -22.23 13.54 -14.28
C GLU A 81 -21.97 13.87 -15.77
N GLY A 82 -22.98 13.66 -16.62
CA GLY A 82 -22.91 13.95 -18.06
C GLY A 82 -22.35 12.82 -18.93
N VAL A 83 -21.94 11.70 -18.34
CA VAL A 83 -21.34 10.55 -19.03
C VAL A 83 -22.21 9.30 -18.84
N PHE A 84 -22.34 8.48 -19.89
CA PHE A 84 -22.88 7.12 -19.73
C PHE A 84 -21.76 6.25 -19.17
N ARG A 85 -21.82 5.97 -17.86
CA ARG A 85 -20.79 5.13 -17.25
C ARG A 85 -20.86 3.72 -17.81
N GLN A 86 -19.73 3.04 -17.76
CA GLN A 86 -19.63 1.65 -18.14
C GLN A 86 -19.05 0.83 -16.99
N TYR A 87 -19.53 -0.40 -16.87
CA TYR A 87 -19.00 -1.37 -15.93
C TYR A 87 -18.32 -2.46 -16.74
N VAL A 88 -17.07 -2.74 -16.37
CA VAL A 88 -16.31 -3.81 -16.98
C VAL A 88 -15.93 -4.84 -15.94
N LYS A 89 -15.78 -6.08 -16.40
CA LYS A 89 -14.91 -7.04 -15.76
C LYS A 89 -13.74 -7.31 -16.69
N THR A 90 -12.58 -7.61 -16.11
CA THR A 90 -11.39 -7.94 -16.91
C THR A 90 -10.70 -9.19 -16.39
N GLN A 91 -10.23 -10.00 -17.33
CA GLN A 91 -9.20 -10.99 -17.08
C GLN A 91 -7.83 -10.35 -17.28
N THR A 92 -6.84 -10.82 -16.53
CA THR A 92 -5.45 -10.36 -16.65
C THR A 92 -4.56 -11.52 -17.07
N ASP A 93 -3.75 -11.31 -18.10
CA ASP A 93 -2.80 -12.29 -18.59
C ASP A 93 -1.39 -11.68 -18.66
N MET A 94 -0.40 -12.43 -18.19
CA MET A 94 1.02 -12.06 -18.28
C MET A 94 1.52 -12.28 -19.70
N ILE A 95 1.95 -11.20 -20.36
CA ILE A 95 2.43 -11.19 -21.74
C ILE A 95 3.78 -10.49 -21.85
N ILE A 96 4.57 -10.86 -22.86
CA ILE A 96 5.76 -10.10 -23.23
C ILE A 96 5.37 -9.08 -24.29
N LYS A 97 5.51 -7.79 -23.99
CA LYS A 97 5.13 -6.69 -24.87
C LYS A 97 6.32 -5.80 -25.18
N ASP A 98 6.41 -5.38 -26.44
CA ASP A 98 7.38 -4.39 -26.88
C ASP A 98 6.80 -2.99 -26.62
N PHE A 99 7.57 -2.17 -25.92
CA PHE A 99 7.29 -0.77 -25.62
C PHE A 99 8.32 0.11 -26.32
N GLU A 100 7.88 1.23 -26.85
CA GLU A 100 8.71 2.15 -27.62
C GLU A 100 9.22 3.30 -26.75
N MET A 101 10.29 3.94 -27.19
CA MET A 101 10.70 5.23 -26.65
C MET A 101 9.54 6.24 -26.70
N GLY A 102 9.35 6.94 -25.59
CA GLY A 102 8.24 7.88 -25.38
C GLY A 102 6.96 7.27 -24.80
N ASP A 103 6.87 5.94 -24.66
CA ASP A 103 5.78 5.34 -23.87
C ASP A 103 5.90 5.75 -22.40
N TYR A 104 4.76 5.92 -21.75
CA TYR A 104 4.68 6.52 -20.42
C TYR A 104 4.77 5.48 -19.31
N ILE A 105 5.47 5.80 -18.23
CA ILE A 105 5.61 4.98 -17.03
C ILE A 105 5.11 5.77 -15.82
N ILE A 106 4.20 5.17 -15.06
CA ILE A 106 3.68 5.70 -13.81
C ILE A 106 4.20 4.80 -12.69
N SER A 107 5.27 5.23 -12.02
CA SER A 107 5.85 4.50 -10.89
C SER A 107 4.88 4.50 -9.69
N MET A 108 4.70 3.36 -9.03
CA MET A 108 3.91 3.28 -7.80
C MET A 108 4.67 3.76 -6.56
N LYS A 109 5.98 4.04 -6.70
CA LYS A 109 6.83 4.63 -5.65
C LYS A 109 6.68 6.15 -5.62
N GLN A 110 5.45 6.64 -5.46
CA GLN A 110 5.13 8.07 -5.36
C GLN A 110 3.99 8.33 -4.37
N LYS A 111 3.87 9.57 -3.88
CA LYS A 111 2.87 9.95 -2.86
C LYS A 111 1.42 9.66 -3.29
N ASN A 112 1.11 9.89 -4.57
CA ASN A 112 -0.25 9.79 -5.10
C ASN A 112 -0.53 8.41 -5.75
N SER A 113 0.19 7.35 -5.39
CA SER A 113 0.02 6.03 -6.01
C SER A 113 -1.39 5.44 -5.88
N ALA A 114 -2.07 5.69 -4.75
CA ALA A 114 -3.47 5.28 -4.57
C ALA A 114 -4.41 5.87 -5.64
N LEU A 115 -4.12 7.10 -6.10
CA LEU A 115 -4.88 7.74 -7.18
C LEU A 115 -4.65 7.04 -8.52
N ALA A 116 -3.42 6.58 -8.79
CA ALA A 116 -3.14 5.79 -10.00
C ALA A 116 -3.96 4.50 -10.02
N ILE A 117 -4.07 3.80 -8.89
CA ILE A 117 -4.90 2.60 -8.75
C ILE A 117 -6.37 2.94 -9.02
N GLU A 118 -6.91 3.97 -8.38
CA GLU A 118 -8.32 4.35 -8.52
C GLU A 118 -8.70 4.68 -9.97
N VAL A 119 -7.82 5.37 -10.71
CA VAL A 119 -8.14 5.82 -12.06
C VAL A 119 -7.75 4.84 -13.17
N LEU A 120 -6.75 3.97 -12.93
CA LEU A 120 -6.20 3.05 -13.95
C LEU A 120 -6.69 1.59 -13.81
N GLU A 121 -7.21 1.17 -12.65
CA GLU A 121 -7.80 -0.17 -12.52
C GLU A 121 -9.17 -0.21 -13.24
N PRO A 122 -9.38 -1.10 -14.21
CA PRO A 122 -10.59 -1.09 -15.04
C PRO A 122 -11.89 -1.19 -14.25
N GLU A 123 -11.93 -2.05 -13.23
CA GLU A 123 -13.12 -2.33 -12.44
C GLU A 123 -13.39 -1.28 -11.33
N ALA A 124 -12.51 -0.28 -11.16
CA ALA A 124 -12.73 0.75 -10.16
C ALA A 124 -13.88 1.71 -10.58
N PRO A 125 -14.78 2.11 -9.66
CA PRO A 125 -15.93 2.96 -10.00
C PRO A 125 -15.56 4.30 -10.61
N ASN A 126 -14.43 4.89 -10.20
CA ASN A 126 -13.93 6.16 -10.72
C ASN A 126 -12.81 6.01 -11.74
N SER A 127 -12.68 4.82 -12.33
CA SER A 127 -11.66 4.57 -13.34
C SER A 127 -11.93 5.36 -14.62
N PHE A 128 -10.86 5.63 -15.36
CA PHE A 128 -10.95 6.19 -16.71
C PHE A 128 -11.71 5.27 -17.66
N ILE A 129 -11.75 3.98 -17.37
CA ILE A 129 -12.57 3.01 -18.08
C ILE A 129 -14.04 3.24 -17.72
N SER A 130 -14.39 3.31 -16.44
CA SER A 130 -15.78 3.50 -15.99
C SER A 130 -16.41 4.80 -16.49
N PHE A 131 -15.61 5.86 -16.64
CA PHE A 131 -16.01 7.13 -17.24
C PHE A 131 -15.83 7.21 -18.77
N GLY A 132 -15.51 6.10 -19.45
CA GLY A 132 -15.45 6.04 -20.91
C GLY A 132 -14.36 6.92 -21.55
N LEU A 133 -13.34 7.32 -20.79
CA LEU A 133 -12.19 8.09 -21.31
C LEU A 133 -11.27 7.22 -22.17
N ILE A 134 -11.29 5.91 -21.95
CA ILE A 134 -10.62 4.91 -22.78
C ILE A 134 -11.68 4.19 -23.59
N LYS A 135 -11.46 4.08 -24.91
CA LYS A 135 -12.31 3.27 -25.78
C LYS A 135 -12.24 1.81 -25.33
N THR A 136 -13.39 1.26 -24.94
CA THR A 136 -13.50 -0.08 -24.36
C THR A 136 -14.47 -0.91 -25.20
N GLU A 137 -14.04 -2.10 -25.56
CA GLU A 137 -14.81 -3.05 -26.36
C GLU A 137 -14.70 -4.45 -25.73
N LEU A 138 -15.77 -5.23 -25.85
CA LEU A 138 -15.81 -6.60 -25.35
C LEU A 138 -14.75 -7.46 -26.09
N ASN A 139 -14.08 -8.34 -25.36
CA ASN A 139 -13.02 -9.23 -25.85
C ASN A 139 -11.79 -8.50 -26.45
N HIS A 140 -11.55 -7.26 -26.04
CA HIS A 140 -10.39 -6.48 -26.47
C HIS A 140 -9.45 -6.18 -25.30
N GLU A 141 -8.18 -5.96 -25.64
CA GLU A 141 -7.12 -5.57 -24.72
C GLU A 141 -7.21 -4.07 -24.38
N LEU A 142 -7.02 -3.71 -23.11
CA LEU A 142 -6.93 -2.32 -22.69
C LEU A 142 -5.48 -1.80 -22.82
N PRO A 143 -5.28 -0.53 -23.23
CA PRO A 143 -3.97 0.08 -23.41
C PRO A 143 -3.37 0.58 -22.08
N ILE A 144 -3.50 -0.21 -21.01
CA ILE A 144 -2.91 0.02 -19.70
C ILE A 144 -2.25 -1.28 -19.28
N TYR A 145 -0.95 -1.24 -18.97
CA TYR A 145 -0.17 -2.42 -18.63
C TYR A 145 0.36 -2.30 -17.22
N ARG A 146 0.33 -3.40 -16.48
CA ARG A 146 0.92 -3.47 -15.13
C ARG A 146 2.29 -4.10 -15.22
N TYR A 147 3.29 -3.42 -14.70
CA TYR A 147 4.65 -3.93 -14.60
C TYR A 147 4.97 -4.33 -13.16
N TYR A 148 5.56 -5.52 -13.00
CA TYR A 148 6.08 -6.02 -11.73
C TYR A 148 7.60 -6.13 -11.82
N GLU A 149 8.30 -5.45 -10.92
CA GLU A 149 9.76 -5.56 -10.81
C GLU A 149 10.11 -6.98 -10.34
N LYS A 150 10.85 -7.73 -11.16
CA LYS A 150 11.37 -9.04 -10.76
C LYS A 150 12.35 -8.81 -9.61
N MET A 151 12.06 -9.40 -8.45
CA MET A 151 13.00 -9.44 -7.34
C MET A 151 14.29 -10.13 -7.79
N HIS A 152 15.30 -9.32 -8.14
CA HIS A 152 16.65 -9.81 -8.31
C HIS A 152 17.22 -10.12 -6.93
N PHE A 153 17.07 -11.37 -6.48
CA PHE A 153 17.86 -11.86 -5.36
C PHE A 153 19.33 -11.82 -5.77
N SER A 154 20.04 -10.79 -5.30
CA SER A 154 21.49 -10.76 -5.41
C SER A 154 22.03 -12.05 -4.81
N LYS A 155 22.85 -12.80 -5.56
CA LYS A 155 23.48 -14.07 -5.11
C LYS A 155 24.16 -13.91 -3.74
N ILE A 156 24.59 -12.71 -3.39
CA ILE A 156 25.16 -12.36 -2.08
C ILE A 156 24.18 -12.55 -0.93
N LEU A 157 22.89 -12.23 -1.09
CA LEU A 157 21.89 -12.37 -0.03
C LEU A 157 21.62 -13.85 0.28
N LEU A 158 21.61 -14.70 -0.76
CA LEU A 158 21.42 -16.15 -0.62
C LEU A 158 22.63 -16.82 0.04
N VAL A 159 23.86 -16.36 -0.28
CA VAL A 159 25.09 -16.83 0.39
C VAL A 159 25.12 -16.43 1.86
N VAL A 160 24.70 -15.21 2.21
CA VAL A 160 24.58 -14.78 3.61
C VAL A 160 23.57 -15.64 4.38
N TYR A 161 22.42 -15.94 3.78
CA TYR A 161 21.40 -16.82 4.37
C TYR A 161 21.87 -18.27 4.51
N LEU A 162 22.64 -18.80 3.54
CA LEU A 162 23.21 -20.15 3.64
C LEU A 162 24.29 -20.22 4.73
N LEU A 163 25.13 -19.18 4.85
CA LEU A 163 26.20 -19.11 5.84
C LEU A 163 25.66 -18.94 7.28
N SER A 164 24.55 -18.24 7.49
CA SER A 164 23.92 -18.15 8.81
C SER A 164 23.33 -19.47 9.31
N ASN A 165 23.03 -20.41 8.41
CA ASN A 165 22.53 -21.75 8.76
C ASN A 165 23.66 -22.79 8.93
N LEU A 166 24.92 -22.43 8.70
CA LEU A 166 26.10 -23.29 8.85
C LEU A 166 26.90 -23.03 10.14
N VAL A 167 26.49 -22.06 10.95
CA VAL A 167 27.14 -21.79 12.24
C VAL A 167 26.48 -22.67 13.30
N ASP A 168 27.13 -23.81 13.57
CA ASP A 168 26.83 -24.65 14.72
C ASP A 168 26.94 -23.85 16.03
N THR A 169 25.96 -24.11 16.90
CA THR A 169 25.83 -23.59 18.25
C THR A 169 26.96 -24.10 19.14
N ASN A 170 27.89 -23.25 19.56
CA ASN A 170 28.61 -23.41 20.83
C ASN A 170 29.43 -22.17 21.18
N SER A 171 28.77 -21.21 21.82
CA SER A 171 29.30 -20.37 22.91
C SER A 171 28.22 -19.34 23.29
N TYR A 172 27.37 -19.68 24.26
CA TYR A 172 26.52 -18.67 24.89
C TYR A 172 27.41 -17.77 25.75
N GLY A 173 27.97 -16.73 25.13
CA GLY A 173 28.47 -15.57 25.85
C GLY A 173 27.29 -14.81 26.44
N GLN A 174 27.26 -14.65 27.76
CA GLN A 174 26.24 -13.87 28.45
C GLN A 174 26.19 -12.45 27.86
N SER A 175 25.04 -12.08 27.29
CA SER A 175 24.81 -10.72 26.79
C SER A 175 24.44 -9.83 27.97
N THR A 176 25.00 -8.62 28.02
CA THR A 176 24.69 -7.67 29.08
C THR A 176 23.59 -6.74 28.61
N SER A 177 22.55 -6.60 29.42
CA SER A 177 21.52 -5.58 29.25
C SER A 177 21.60 -4.64 30.44
N SER A 178 21.64 -3.34 30.17
CA SER A 178 21.56 -2.31 31.20
C SER A 178 20.37 -1.42 30.89
N TYR A 179 19.65 -1.08 31.96
CA TYR A 179 18.53 -0.15 31.91
C TYR A 179 18.75 0.93 32.96
N GLU A 180 18.77 2.17 32.51
CA GLU A 180 18.71 3.33 33.39
C GLU A 180 17.45 4.13 33.06
N PHE A 181 16.75 4.56 34.10
CA PHE A 181 15.51 5.30 33.95
C PHE A 181 15.79 6.64 33.24
N GLY A 182 15.22 6.83 32.05
CA GLY A 182 15.36 8.03 31.23
C GLY A 182 16.37 7.94 30.07
N SER A 183 17.18 6.88 29.98
CA SER A 183 18.16 6.68 28.88
C SER A 183 17.76 5.56 27.91
N GLY A 184 16.79 4.72 28.28
CA GLY A 184 16.29 3.62 27.45
C GLY A 184 16.97 2.29 27.76
N LEU A 185 16.67 1.27 26.96
CA LEU A 185 17.30 -0.05 27.05
C LEU A 185 18.49 -0.10 26.09
N HIS A 186 19.66 -0.41 26.64
CA HIS A 186 20.86 -0.64 25.86
C HIS A 186 21.18 -2.13 25.82
N PHE A 187 21.35 -2.65 24.61
CA PHE A 187 21.76 -4.03 24.39
C PHE A 187 23.07 -4.07 23.61
N GLU A 188 24.02 -4.84 24.15
CA GLU A 188 25.27 -5.17 23.50
C GLU A 188 25.44 -6.69 23.46
N SER A 189 25.71 -7.20 22.26
CA SER A 189 26.01 -8.62 22.05
C SER A 189 27.37 -8.98 22.64
N SER A 190 27.51 -10.20 23.15
CA SER A 190 28.75 -10.68 23.80
C SER A 190 29.97 -10.68 22.89
N ASP A 191 29.76 -10.72 21.58
CA ASP A 191 30.80 -10.60 20.55
C ASP A 191 31.11 -9.14 20.14
N GLN A 192 30.47 -8.15 20.78
CA GLN A 192 30.53 -6.70 20.49
C GLN A 192 30.27 -6.31 19.02
N ASN A 193 29.72 -7.23 18.23
CA ASN A 193 29.47 -6.99 16.80
C ASN A 193 28.14 -6.28 16.56
N TYR A 194 27.23 -6.36 17.54
CA TYR A 194 25.88 -5.83 17.46
C TYR A 194 25.55 -5.02 18.71
N GLN A 195 25.09 -3.81 18.47
CA GLN A 195 24.50 -2.93 19.47
C GLN A 195 23.17 -2.44 18.92
N PHE A 196 22.15 -2.38 19.78
CA PHE A 196 20.95 -1.61 19.50
C PHE A 196 20.47 -0.89 20.75
N ASP A 197 19.99 0.34 20.55
CA ASP A 197 19.36 1.14 21.59
C ASP A 197 17.86 1.13 21.34
N LEU A 198 17.10 0.71 22.35
CA LEU A 198 15.65 0.84 22.37
C LEU A 198 15.28 1.95 23.35
N GLY A 199 15.00 3.13 22.80
CA GLY A 199 14.53 4.28 23.54
C GLY A 199 13.02 4.43 23.43
N GLY A 200 12.48 5.41 24.15
CA GLY A 200 11.07 5.77 24.03
C GLY A 200 10.66 6.75 25.11
N LEU A 201 9.42 7.21 25.01
CA LEU A 201 8.78 7.99 26.05
C LEU A 201 7.49 7.28 26.45
N LEU A 202 7.35 7.09 27.76
CA LEU A 202 6.09 6.69 28.38
C LEU A 202 5.63 7.85 29.26
N LEU A 203 4.47 8.42 28.96
CA LEU A 203 3.82 9.44 29.78
C LEU A 203 2.63 8.82 30.51
N PRO A 204 2.86 8.13 31.64
CA PRO A 204 1.76 7.55 32.41
C PRO A 204 0.88 8.66 32.98
N TYR A 205 -0.40 8.37 33.10
CA TYR A 205 -1.32 9.18 33.88
C TYR A 205 -2.21 8.27 34.71
N ILE A 206 -2.62 8.82 35.84
CA ILE A 206 -3.65 8.26 36.69
C ILE A 206 -4.78 9.28 36.70
N SER A 207 -6.01 8.84 36.45
CA SER A 207 -7.18 9.69 36.60
C SER A 207 -8.21 9.02 37.50
N TYR A 208 -8.99 9.84 38.18
CA TYR A 208 -10.01 9.41 39.12
C TYR A 208 -11.35 9.93 38.62
N GLU A 209 -12.36 9.08 38.62
CA GLU A 209 -13.75 9.47 38.36
C GLU A 209 -14.57 9.12 39.59
N SER A 210 -15.12 10.14 40.26
CA SER A 210 -16.06 9.93 41.35
C SER A 210 -17.43 9.67 40.73
N ILE A 211 -17.99 8.49 41.01
CA ILE A 211 -19.31 8.11 40.52
C ILE A 211 -20.38 8.54 41.53
N ASN A 212 -20.06 8.51 42.83
CA ASN A 212 -20.82 9.06 43.96
C ASN A 212 -19.82 9.47 45.07
N ASP A 213 -20.29 10.16 46.14
CA ASP A 213 -19.47 10.63 47.28
C ASP A 213 -18.66 9.52 48.01
N GLU A 214 -18.95 8.25 47.75
CA GLU A 214 -18.32 7.09 48.39
C GLU A 214 -17.53 6.19 47.42
N THR A 215 -17.67 6.35 46.10
CA THR A 215 -17.04 5.45 45.10
C THR A 215 -16.21 6.22 44.08
N VAL A 216 -14.91 5.88 44.02
CA VAL A 216 -13.95 6.46 43.08
C VAL A 216 -13.37 5.35 42.20
N ASN A 217 -13.53 5.49 40.88
CA ASN A 217 -12.85 4.67 39.91
C ASN A 217 -11.48 5.25 39.59
N MET A 218 -10.45 4.43 39.67
CA MET A 218 -9.09 4.78 39.28
C MET A 218 -8.77 4.20 37.90
N PHE A 219 -8.35 5.06 36.99
CA PHE A 219 -7.89 4.67 35.66
C PHE A 219 -6.39 4.87 35.57
N TYR A 220 -5.70 3.86 35.06
CA TYR A 220 -4.28 3.90 34.76
C TYR A 220 -4.13 3.87 33.24
N GLY A 221 -3.43 4.85 32.68
CA GLY A 221 -3.23 4.93 31.24
C GLY A 221 -1.92 5.61 30.87
N SER A 222 -1.66 5.73 29.58
CA SER A 222 -0.56 6.51 29.03
C SER A 222 -1.11 7.53 28.05
N LYS A 223 -0.72 8.81 28.18
CA LYS A 223 -1.15 9.85 27.23
C LYS A 223 -0.44 9.71 25.90
N ARG A 224 0.82 9.25 25.93
CA ARG A 224 1.66 9.02 24.75
C ARG A 224 2.63 7.90 25.05
N THR A 225 2.67 6.94 24.13
CA THR A 225 3.67 5.88 24.12
C THR A 225 4.28 5.86 22.74
N PHE A 226 5.58 6.04 22.65
CA PHE A 226 6.33 5.80 21.42
C PHE A 226 7.66 5.13 21.74
N PHE A 227 8.04 4.22 20.87
CA PHE A 227 9.32 3.53 20.92
C PHE A 227 10.15 4.01 19.74
N THR A 228 11.43 4.24 19.99
CA THR A 228 12.41 4.53 18.94
C THR A 228 13.47 3.45 18.98
N SER A 229 13.74 2.85 17.83
CA SER A 229 14.91 2.00 17.63
C SER A 229 15.89 2.74 16.74
N LYS A 230 17.17 2.71 17.10
CA LYS A 230 18.23 3.03 16.14
C LYS A 230 18.53 1.78 15.30
N PRO A 231 18.88 1.95 14.01
CA PRO A 231 19.26 0.80 13.17
C PRO A 231 20.47 0.07 13.76
N ILE A 232 20.48 -1.25 13.60
CA ILE A 232 21.56 -2.11 14.10
C ILE A 232 22.86 -1.74 13.37
N LEU A 233 23.83 -1.19 14.12
CA LEU A 233 25.14 -0.85 13.59
C LEU A 233 26.08 -2.05 13.74
N LYS A 234 26.48 -2.63 12.61
CA LYS A 234 27.60 -3.59 12.58
C LYS A 234 28.90 -2.81 12.75
N LYS A 235 29.60 -2.99 13.87
CA LYS A 235 30.90 -2.34 14.09
C LYS A 235 31.89 -2.89 13.05
N LYS A 236 32.26 -2.06 12.07
CA LYS A 236 33.18 -2.44 10.99
C LYS A 236 34.57 -2.68 11.61
N MET A 237 34.98 -3.93 11.71
CA MET A 237 36.31 -4.32 12.16
C MET A 237 37.33 -4.03 11.04
N PHE A 238 37.72 -2.76 10.87
CA PHE A 238 38.92 -2.41 10.11
C PHE A 238 40.12 -2.72 11.00
N ARG A 239 40.67 -3.93 10.85
CA ARG A 239 42.04 -4.20 11.26
C ARG A 239 42.91 -3.92 10.04
N LEU A 240 43.56 -2.76 10.01
CA LEU A 240 44.73 -2.57 9.15
C LEU A 240 45.74 -3.66 9.53
N ILE A 241 46.11 -4.48 8.56
CA ILE A 241 47.34 -5.25 8.58
C ILE A 241 48.16 -4.66 7.42
N PHE A 242 49.31 -4.10 7.76
CA PHE A 242 50.35 -3.71 6.81
C PHE A 242 50.90 -4.94 6.09
#